data_AF-A0AAU9L5V2-F1
#
_entry.id   AF-A0AAU9L5V2-F1
#
_cell.length_a   1.000
_cell.length_b   1.000
_cell.length_c   1.000
_cell.angle_alpha   90.00
_cell.angle_beta   90.00
_cell.angle_gamma   90.00
#
_symmetry.space_group_name_H-M   'P 1'
#
loop_
_entity.id
_entity.type
_entity.pdbx_description
1 polymer ?
#
loop_
_entity_poly.entity_id
_entity_poly.type
_entity_poly.pdbx_seq_one_letter_code
_entity_poly.pdbx_strand_id
1 'polypeptide(L)'
;MNDAILPQCMSTMRLHEMLLDGTLGESEDHALMTDRRLSGKYQGLRSCDKAFNALLNTDKLNANLDDSSSTGATSHKPSQVLYAEYLNCVSRALCKRPLLEWVGCRQSAQKQQQDIRRCERATRMLERCLRGKTEELLKASQPQVFRPSASI
;
A
#
# COMPACT_ATOMS: atom_id res chain seq x y z
N MET A 1 8.00 -22.46 10.16
CA MET A 1 8.02 -21.34 9.20
C MET A 1 6.85 -20.45 9.52
N ASN A 2 7.08 -19.25 10.08
CA ASN A 2 6.01 -18.29 10.30
C ASN A 2 5.79 -17.57 8.97
N ASP A 3 4.88 -18.09 8.14
CA ASP A 3 4.42 -17.35 6.98
C ASP A 3 3.79 -16.06 7.48
N ALA A 4 4.48 -14.96 7.25
CA ALA A 4 4.06 -13.65 7.71
C ALA A 4 2.80 -13.26 6.91
N ILE A 5 1.63 -13.40 7.53
CA ILE A 5 0.39 -12.85 6.96
C ILE A 5 0.49 -11.33 7.04
N LEU A 6 1.01 -10.71 5.98
CA LEU A 6 1.07 -9.27 5.83
C LEU A 6 -0.30 -8.74 5.38
N PRO A 7 -0.77 -7.61 5.94
CA PRO A 7 -1.98 -6.92 5.49
C PRO A 7 -1.96 -6.65 4.00
N GLN A 8 -3.11 -6.79 3.34
CA GLN A 8 -3.31 -6.49 1.92
C GLN A 8 -3.55 -4.98 1.69
N CYS A 9 -2.77 -4.37 0.79
CA CYS A 9 -2.91 -2.96 0.42
C CYS A 9 -3.06 -2.71 -1.09
N MET A 10 -3.54 -3.71 -1.85
CA MET A 10 -3.62 -3.67 -3.32
C MET A 10 -4.30 -2.43 -3.90
N SER A 11 -5.40 -1.96 -3.31
CA SER A 11 -6.07 -0.74 -3.78
C SER A 11 -5.15 0.49 -3.65
N THR A 12 -4.39 0.58 -2.55
CA THR A 12 -3.41 1.66 -2.33
C THR A 12 -2.26 1.56 -3.33
N MET A 13 -1.76 0.34 -3.58
CA MET A 13 -0.74 0.10 -4.61
C MET A 13 -1.22 0.55 -5.99
N ARG A 14 -2.46 0.21 -6.36
CA ARG A 14 -3.01 0.58 -7.67
C ARG A 14 -3.13 2.09 -7.85
N LEU A 15 -3.62 2.81 -6.84
CA LEU A 15 -3.63 4.28 -6.87
C LEU A 15 -2.21 4.85 -6.98
N HIS A 16 -1.27 4.30 -6.22
CA HIS A 16 0.12 4.75 -6.24
C HIS A 16 0.78 4.53 -7.61
N GLU A 17 0.51 3.38 -8.24
CA GLU A 17 0.92 3.09 -9.61
C GLU A 17 0.38 4.13 -10.59
N MET A 18 -0.94 4.40 -10.55
CA MET A 18 -1.58 5.39 -11.42
C MET A 18 -1.01 6.81 -11.28
N LEU A 19 -0.56 7.14 -10.06
CA LEU A 19 0.07 8.41 -9.72
C LEU A 19 1.50 8.53 -10.23
N LEU A 20 2.21 7.40 -10.38
CA LEU A 20 3.60 7.35 -10.85
C LEU A 20 3.70 7.20 -12.36
N ASP A 21 2.83 6.39 -12.96
CA ASP A 21 2.79 6.20 -14.41
C ASP A 21 2.01 7.31 -15.14
N GLY A 22 1.36 8.21 -14.39
CA GLY A 22 0.61 9.34 -14.91
C GLY A 22 -0.78 8.99 -15.44
N THR A 23 -1.22 7.73 -15.34
CA THR A 23 -2.53 7.28 -15.83
C THR A 23 -3.71 7.86 -15.04
N LEU A 24 -3.47 8.40 -13.83
CA LEU A 24 -4.49 9.16 -13.11
C LEU A 24 -4.84 10.48 -13.81
N GLY A 25 -3.87 11.11 -14.47
CA GLY A 25 -4.00 12.43 -15.11
C GLY A 25 -3.43 13.59 -14.28
N GLU A 26 -2.87 14.60 -14.96
CA GLU A 26 -2.26 15.78 -14.32
C GLU A 26 -3.30 16.64 -13.57
N SER A 27 -4.53 16.73 -14.09
CA SER A 27 -5.62 17.48 -13.47
C SER A 27 -6.04 16.84 -12.14
N GLU A 28 -6.18 15.51 -12.13
CA GLU A 28 -6.51 14.71 -10.96
C GLU A 28 -5.40 14.80 -9.88
N ASP A 29 -4.14 14.78 -10.30
CA ASP A 29 -2.99 14.95 -9.42
C ASP A 29 -2.95 16.37 -8.81
N HIS A 30 -3.20 17.39 -9.64
CA HIS A 30 -3.32 18.78 -9.18
C HIS A 30 -4.49 18.98 -8.20
N ALA A 31 -5.62 18.32 -8.43
CA ALA A 31 -6.76 18.33 -7.52
C ALA A 31 -6.39 17.77 -6.14
N LEU A 32 -5.63 16.67 -6.08
CA LEU A 32 -5.16 16.12 -4.81
C LEU A 32 -4.15 17.02 -4.10
N MET A 33 -3.29 17.70 -4.87
CA MET A 33 -2.29 18.61 -4.31
C MET A 33 -2.92 19.87 -3.71
N THR A 34 -4.01 20.36 -4.31
CA THR A 34 -4.68 21.61 -3.90
C THR A 34 -5.81 21.40 -2.90
N ASP A 35 -6.34 20.18 -2.75
CA ASP A 35 -7.35 19.85 -1.73
C ASP A 35 -6.78 20.01 -0.31
N ARG A 36 -7.22 21.06 0.40
CA ARG A 36 -6.75 21.38 1.77
C ARG A 36 -6.95 20.25 2.79
N ARG A 37 -7.92 19.35 2.56
CA ARG A 37 -8.24 18.25 3.48
C ARG A 37 -7.38 17.01 3.20
N LEU A 38 -6.90 16.86 1.97
CA LEU A 38 -6.27 15.63 1.48
C LEU A 38 -4.83 15.80 1.02
N SER A 39 -4.37 17.03 0.76
CA SER A 39 -3.01 17.31 0.28
C SER A 39 -1.93 16.71 1.18
N GLY A 40 -2.10 16.77 2.51
CA GLY A 40 -1.19 16.12 3.44
C GLY A 40 -1.16 14.58 3.35
N LYS A 41 -2.32 13.95 3.08
CA LYS A 41 -2.39 12.48 2.87
C LYS A 41 -1.79 12.10 1.53
N TYR A 42 -2.09 12.87 0.49
CA TYR A 42 -1.54 12.73 -0.85
C TYR A 42 0.00 12.85 -0.82
N GLN A 43 0.54 13.93 -0.25
CA GLN A 43 1.99 14.10 -0.07
C GLN A 43 2.60 12.98 0.78
N GLY A 44 1.89 12.53 1.82
CA GLY A 44 2.30 11.36 2.61
C GLY A 44 2.41 10.09 1.77
N LEU A 45 1.44 9.83 0.88
CA LEU A 45 1.51 8.72 -0.07
C LEU A 45 2.69 8.89 -1.03
N ARG A 46 2.87 10.08 -1.62
CA ARG A 46 3.98 10.40 -2.54
C ARG A 46 5.36 10.31 -1.89
N SER A 47 5.46 10.50 -0.57
CA SER A 47 6.72 10.29 0.16
C SER A 47 7.18 8.82 0.14
N CYS A 48 6.28 7.90 -0.20
CA CYS A 48 6.57 6.47 -0.32
C CYS A 48 6.93 6.04 -1.76
N ASP A 49 7.04 6.97 -2.72
CA ASP A 49 7.37 6.67 -4.14
C ASP A 49 8.64 5.80 -4.27
N LYS A 50 9.67 6.06 -3.46
CA LYS A 50 10.92 5.27 -3.48
C LYS A 50 10.71 3.82 -3.05
N ALA A 51 9.95 3.61 -1.98
CA ALA A 51 9.65 2.25 -1.48
C ALA A 51 8.79 1.47 -2.48
N PHE A 52 7.84 2.15 -3.14
CA PHE A 52 7.01 1.53 -4.16
C PHE A 52 7.80 1.17 -5.43
N ASN A 53 8.66 2.07 -5.91
CA ASN A 53 9.52 1.78 -7.06
C ASN A 53 10.50 0.62 -6.80
N ALA A 54 11.04 0.52 -5.58
CA ALA A 54 11.88 -0.62 -5.20
C ALA A 54 11.13 -1.96 -5.29
N LEU A 55 9.87 -1.97 -4.84
CA LEU A 55 8.97 -3.11 -4.95
C LEU A 55 8.73 -3.50 -6.42
N LEU A 56 8.32 -2.54 -7.26
CA LEU A 56 8.03 -2.79 -8.68
C LEU A 56 9.26 -3.28 -9.47
N ASN A 57 10.44 -2.70 -9.23
CA ASN A 57 11.65 -3.07 -9.95
C ASN A 57 12.09 -4.50 -9.62
N THR A 58 11.85 -4.95 -8.39
CA THR A 58 12.15 -6.33 -7.99
C THR A 58 11.20 -7.33 -8.65
N ASP A 59 9.91 -7.00 -8.75
CA ASP A 59 8.94 -7.85 -9.45
C ASP A 59 9.21 -7.92 -10.95
N LYS A 60 9.61 -6.81 -11.58
CA LYS A 60 10.02 -6.78 -13.00
C LYS A 60 11.29 -7.60 -13.25
N LEU A 61 12.28 -7.54 -12.35
CA LEU A 61 13.49 -8.35 -12.48
C LEU A 61 13.19 -9.85 -12.34
N ASN A 62 12.32 -10.23 -11.41
CA ASN A 62 11.90 -11.63 -11.24
C ASN A 62 11.11 -12.14 -12.45
N ALA A 63 10.19 -11.34 -13.01
CA ALA A 63 9.41 -11.70 -14.19
C ALA A 63 10.29 -11.91 -15.45
N ASN A 64 11.42 -11.20 -15.55
CA ASN A 64 12.38 -11.36 -16.65
C ASN A 64 13.35 -12.54 -16.46
N LEU A 65 13.46 -13.09 -15.24
CA LEU A 65 14.32 -14.24 -14.93
C LEU A 65 13.61 -15.59 -15.14
N ASP A 66 12.28 -15.62 -15.03
CA ASP A 66 11.47 -16.83 -15.24
C ASP A 66 11.39 -17.29 -16.72
N ASP A 67 11.92 -16.50 -17.67
CA ASP A 67 12.04 -16.87 -19.09
C ASP A 67 13.39 -17.55 -19.42
N SER A 68 14.23 -17.84 -18.41
CA SER A 68 15.56 -18.43 -18.62
C SER A 68 15.96 -19.39 -17.49
N SER A 69 15.61 -20.66 -17.69
CA SER A 69 16.20 -21.87 -17.11
C SER A 69 15.81 -22.32 -15.70
N SER A 70 15.49 -23.60 -15.64
CA SER A 70 15.17 -24.43 -14.49
C SER A 70 16.26 -24.49 -13.39
N THR A 71 15.80 -24.89 -12.21
CA THR A 71 16.50 -25.60 -11.10
C THR A 71 17.00 -24.74 -9.95
N GLY A 72 16.46 -25.01 -8.74
CA GLY A 72 17.16 -24.75 -7.48
C GLY A 72 16.42 -23.78 -6.56
N ALA A 73 15.95 -24.31 -5.43
CA ALA A 73 15.22 -23.58 -4.40
C ALA A 73 15.95 -22.32 -3.88
N THR A 74 15.13 -21.37 -3.39
CA THR A 74 15.44 -20.26 -2.47
C THR A 74 15.74 -18.86 -3.03
N SER A 75 14.74 -18.18 -3.63
CA SER A 75 14.69 -16.70 -3.56
C SER A 75 13.29 -16.12 -3.83
N HIS A 76 12.39 -16.17 -2.84
CA HIS A 76 11.11 -15.43 -2.84
C HIS A 76 11.01 -14.42 -1.68
N LYS A 77 12.11 -14.22 -0.93
CA LYS A 77 12.17 -13.30 0.22
C LYS A 77 12.29 -11.80 -0.13
N PRO A 78 12.92 -11.38 -1.24
CA PRO A 78 13.09 -9.95 -1.51
C PRO A 78 11.77 -9.19 -1.64
N SER A 79 10.79 -9.76 -2.36
CA SER A 79 9.48 -9.12 -2.59
C SER A 79 8.67 -8.97 -1.31
N GLN A 80 8.71 -9.93 -0.38
CA GLN A 80 8.01 -9.83 0.90
C GLN A 80 8.59 -8.74 1.82
N VAL A 81 9.92 -8.57 1.84
CA VAL A 81 10.57 -7.52 2.62
C VAL A 81 10.23 -6.15 2.06
N LEU A 82 10.35 -5.98 0.74
CA LEU A 82 10.01 -4.72 0.07
C LEU A 82 8.52 -4.39 0.20
N TYR A 83 7.64 -5.40 0.12
CA TYR A 83 6.22 -5.22 0.37
C TYR A 83 5.97 -4.78 1.82
N ALA A 84 6.65 -5.36 2.81
CA ALA A 84 6.54 -4.94 4.20
C ALA A 84 7.04 -3.49 4.42
N GLU A 85 8.12 -3.08 3.75
CA GLU A 85 8.64 -1.72 3.78
C GLU A 85 7.65 -0.72 3.17
N TYR A 86 7.13 -1.03 1.98
CA TYR A 86 6.10 -0.24 1.33
C TYR A 86 4.84 -0.13 2.20
N LEU A 87 4.32 -1.27 2.67
CA LEU A 87 3.16 -1.34 3.54
C LEU A 87 3.36 -0.48 4.78
N ASN A 88 4.53 -0.57 5.43
CA ASN A 88 4.84 0.26 6.59
C ASN A 88 4.83 1.76 6.23
N CYS A 89 5.47 2.14 5.12
CA CYS A 89 5.50 3.53 4.66
C CYS A 89 4.08 4.09 4.45
N VAL A 90 3.27 3.45 3.61
CA VAL A 90 1.91 3.94 3.29
C VAL A 90 0.99 3.87 4.50
N SER A 91 1.15 2.86 5.36
CA SER A 91 0.38 2.75 6.59
C SER A 91 0.75 3.84 7.59
N ARG A 92 2.01 4.26 7.68
CA ARG A 92 2.41 5.41 8.52
C ARG A 92 1.81 6.71 8.00
N ALA A 93 1.81 6.89 6.68
CA ALA A 93 1.28 8.08 6.03
C ALA A 93 -0.25 8.20 6.17
N LEU A 94 -0.99 7.10 5.99
CA LEU A 94 -2.45 7.13 5.86
C LEU A 94 -3.19 6.58 7.08
N CYS A 95 -2.60 5.63 7.80
CA CYS A 95 -3.27 4.75 8.76
C CYS A 95 -2.44 4.46 10.02
N LYS A 96 -1.78 5.51 10.57
CA LYS A 96 -0.83 5.39 11.69
C LYS A 96 -1.38 4.60 12.89
N ARG A 97 -2.64 4.85 13.28
CA ARG A 97 -3.27 4.17 14.44
C ARG A 97 -3.46 2.67 14.19
N PRO A 98 -4.18 2.23 13.13
CA PRO A 98 -4.27 0.80 12.80
C PRO A 98 -2.92 0.11 12.60
N LEU A 99 -1.91 0.81 12.07
CA LEU A 99 -0.56 0.27 11.95
C LEU A 99 0.04 -0.07 13.31
N LEU A 100 -0.02 0.85 14.28
CA LEU A 100 0.52 0.63 15.62
C LEU A 100 -0.18 -0.55 16.32
N GLU A 101 -1.49 -0.69 16.16
CA GLU A 101 -2.24 -1.83 16.70
C GLU A 101 -1.81 -3.15 16.07
N TRP A 102 -1.64 -3.19 14.75
CA TRP A 102 -1.14 -4.38 14.05
C TRP A 102 0.29 -4.74 14.44
N VAL A 103 1.21 -3.78 14.44
CA VAL A 103 2.61 -3.99 14.88
C VAL A 103 2.66 -4.48 16.32
N GLY A 104 1.92 -3.83 17.21
CA GLY A 104 1.85 -4.20 18.62
C GLY A 104 1.32 -5.63 18.81
N CYS A 105 0.26 -6.01 18.08
CA CYS A 105 -0.26 -7.37 18.12
C CYS A 105 0.80 -8.39 17.67
N ARG A 106 1.47 -8.15 16.54
CA ARG A 106 2.49 -9.07 16.02
C ARG A 106 3.66 -9.24 16.98
N GLN A 107 4.14 -8.14 17.57
CA GLN A 107 5.20 -8.18 18.57
C GLN A 107 4.77 -8.98 19.82
N SER A 108 3.53 -8.81 20.28
CA SER A 108 3.01 -9.56 21.42
C SER A 108 2.87 -11.05 21.11
N ALA A 109 2.30 -11.41 19.95
CA ALA A 109 2.17 -12.80 19.50
C ALA A 109 3.54 -13.47 19.37
N GLN A 110 4.52 -12.78 18.82
CA GLN A 110 5.90 -13.28 18.72
C GLN A 110 6.54 -13.50 20.09
N LYS A 111 6.43 -12.54 21.01
CA LYS A 111 6.96 -12.66 22.38
C LYS A 111 6.35 -13.83 23.15
N GLN A 112 5.05 -14.08 22.94
CA GLN A 112 4.31 -15.15 23.61
C GLN A 112 4.35 -16.48 22.84
N GLN A 113 5.11 -16.58 21.75
CA GLN A 113 5.17 -17.74 20.86
C GLN A 113 3.77 -18.22 20.41
N GLN A 114 2.84 -17.29 20.22
CA GLN A 114 1.48 -17.57 19.78
C GLN A 114 1.35 -17.48 18.26
N ASP A 115 0.31 -18.13 17.73
CA ASP A 115 -0.05 -18.03 16.32
C ASP A 115 -0.35 -16.58 15.91
N ILE A 116 0.28 -16.13 14.82
CA ILE A 116 0.12 -14.81 14.23
C ILE A 116 -1.32 -14.56 13.74
N ARG A 117 -2.11 -15.62 13.48
CA ARG A 117 -3.53 -15.54 13.14
C ARG A 117 -4.37 -14.85 14.24
N ARG A 118 -3.89 -14.83 15.49
CA ARG A 118 -4.53 -14.04 16.56
C ARG A 118 -4.57 -12.54 16.24
N CYS A 119 -3.73 -12.05 15.33
CA CYS A 119 -3.72 -10.67 14.87
C CYS A 119 -4.64 -10.37 13.68
N GLU A 120 -5.47 -11.33 13.23
CA GLU A 120 -6.39 -11.14 12.10
C GLU A 120 -7.28 -9.91 12.22
N ARG A 121 -7.79 -9.61 13.41
CA ARG A 121 -8.61 -8.41 13.64
C ARG A 121 -7.82 -7.13 13.35
N ALA A 122 -6.60 -7.03 13.89
CA ALA A 122 -5.73 -5.87 13.69
C ALA A 122 -5.30 -5.75 12.23
N THR A 123 -5.01 -6.87 11.56
CA THR A 123 -4.76 -6.94 10.11
C THR A 123 -5.94 -6.35 9.33
N ARG A 124 -7.16 -6.85 9.54
CA ARG A 124 -8.37 -6.36 8.85
C ARG A 124 -8.65 -4.88 9.09
N MET A 125 -8.35 -4.37 10.29
CA MET A 125 -8.52 -2.95 10.59
C MET A 125 -7.56 -2.06 9.79
N LEU A 126 -6.30 -2.48 9.64
CA LEU A 126 -5.33 -1.78 8.82
C LEU A 126 -5.71 -1.81 7.33
N GLU A 127 -6.10 -2.98 6.81
CA GLU A 127 -6.55 -3.14 5.42
C GLU A 127 -7.76 -2.25 5.09
N ARG A 128 -8.77 -2.22 5.98
CA ARG A 128 -9.95 -1.35 5.82
C ARG A 128 -9.58 0.13 5.85
N CYS A 129 -8.66 0.52 6.73
CA CYS A 129 -8.20 1.90 6.78
C CYS A 129 -7.52 2.30 5.47
N LEU A 130 -6.59 1.49 4.98
CA LEU A 130 -5.86 1.77 3.73
C LEU A 130 -6.83 1.88 2.55
N ARG A 131 -7.75 0.93 2.43
CA ARG A 131 -8.81 0.97 1.40
C ARG A 131 -9.64 2.24 1.50
N GLY A 132 -10.13 2.59 2.69
CA GLY A 132 -10.94 3.79 2.89
C GLY A 132 -10.19 5.09 2.59
N LYS A 133 -8.89 5.16 2.90
CA LYS A 133 -8.05 6.33 2.57
C LYS A 133 -7.75 6.42 1.08
N THR A 134 -7.53 5.30 0.42
CA THR A 134 -7.40 5.24 -1.05
C THR A 134 -8.69 5.70 -1.73
N GLU A 135 -9.86 5.22 -1.28
CA GLU A 135 -11.15 5.68 -1.82
C GLU A 135 -11.39 7.17 -1.60
N GLU A 136 -10.98 7.71 -0.44
CA GLU A 136 -11.08 9.14 -0.14
C GLU A 136 -10.24 9.98 -1.13
N LEU A 137 -9.02 9.53 -1.45
CA LEU A 137 -8.15 10.18 -2.43
C LEU A 137 -8.73 10.08 -3.84
N LEU A 138 -9.14 8.89 -4.29
CA LEU A 138 -9.72 8.68 -5.62
C LEU A 138 -10.99 9.54 -5.85
N LYS A 139 -11.85 9.62 -4.85
CA LYS A 139 -13.08 10.43 -4.92
C LYS A 139 -12.81 11.91 -5.08
N ALA A 140 -11.74 12.41 -4.46
CA ALA A 140 -11.35 13.80 -4.54
C ALA A 140 -10.57 14.13 -5.82
N SER A 141 -9.81 13.17 -6.35
CA SER A 141 -9.07 13.37 -7.59
C SER A 141 -10.00 13.37 -8.80
N GLN A 142 -11.08 12.57 -8.78
CA GLN A 142 -12.00 12.39 -9.91
C GLN A 142 -13.46 12.72 -9.56
N PRO A 143 -13.78 13.98 -9.18
CA PRO A 143 -15.14 14.36 -8.80
C PRO A 143 -16.16 14.08 -9.91
N GLN A 144 -15.78 14.16 -11.18
CA GLN A 144 -16.63 13.84 -12.33
C GLN A 144 -17.06 12.36 -12.40
N VAL A 145 -16.23 11.44 -11.91
CA VAL A 145 -16.54 10.00 -11.89
C VAL A 145 -17.42 9.65 -10.69
N PHE A 146 -17.16 10.27 -9.53
CA PHE A 146 -17.82 9.93 -8.27
C PHE A 146 -19.02 10.84 -7.92
N ARG A 147 -19.17 11.98 -8.61
CA ARG A 147 -20.31 12.90 -8.55
C ARG A 147 -20.63 13.46 -9.94
N PRO A 148 -21.23 12.65 -10.84
CA PRO A 148 -21.51 13.06 -12.22
C PRO A 148 -22.40 14.29 -12.37
N SER A 149 -23.15 14.67 -11.33
CA SER A 149 -24.13 15.76 -11.32
C SER A 149 -23.66 17.03 -10.62
N ALA A 150 -22.37 17.16 -10.29
CA ALA A 150 -21.78 18.43 -9.85
C ALA A 150 -21.37 19.29 -11.05
N SER A 151 -22.31 19.50 -11.98
CA SER A 151 -22.22 20.53 -13.02
C SER A 151 -22.87 21.81 -12.48
N ILE A 152 -22.07 22.87 -12.36
CA ILE A 152 -22.55 24.26 -12.46
C ILE A 152 -21.64 24.93 -13.48
#